data_AF-A0A815VFJ0-F1
#
_entry.id   AF-A0A815VFJ0-F1
#
_cell.length_a   1.000
_cell.length_b   1.000
_cell.length_c   1.000
_cell.angle_alpha   90.00
_cell.angle_beta   90.00
_cell.angle_gamma   90.00
#
_symmetry.space_group_name_H-M   'P 1'
#
loop_
_entity.id
_entity.type
_entity.pdbx_description
1 polymer ?
#
loop_
_entity_poly.entity_id
_entity_poly.type
_entity_poly.pdbx_seq_one_letter_code
_entity_poly.pdbx_strand_id
1 'polypeptide(L)'
;MLFFLLSITLIHALPFADSKASSNEDVILGRTVLDCSAWYLTQGDPNKLLAQTLKPPCRIPASFPTVLRDGWSVDPECDAAKQPKTCQYHKGAYGCYRHAFKETGPGAQACYDKSGQFIDDVWKGAGTVDAQTPLGDGVQQAAHFVADVVPFYSCCKITFIYNPLCNLYYEKRPAGKCENKPAI
;
A
#
# COMPACT_ATOMS: atom_id res chain seq x y z
N MET A 1 2.22 -33.99 -75.03
CA MET A 1 0.87 -34.22 -74.48
C MET A 1 0.99 -34.81 -73.09
N LEU A 2 0.34 -34.17 -72.11
CA LEU A 2 -0.03 -34.63 -70.75
C LEU A 2 1.08 -35.10 -69.79
N PHE A 3 1.44 -34.33 -68.75
CA PHE A 3 0.76 -34.05 -67.45
C PHE A 3 0.99 -35.15 -66.38
N PHE A 4 1.81 -34.82 -65.37
CA PHE A 4 1.47 -34.71 -63.93
C PHE A 4 2.75 -34.86 -63.07
N LEU A 5 3.27 -33.73 -62.57
CA LEU A 5 4.15 -33.68 -61.40
C LEU A 5 3.44 -32.82 -60.36
N LEU A 6 2.92 -33.46 -59.33
CA LEU A 6 2.38 -32.81 -58.14
C LEU A 6 3.13 -33.38 -56.94
N SER A 7 4.02 -32.58 -56.38
CA SER A 7 4.62 -32.82 -55.07
C SER A 7 4.58 -31.49 -54.33
N ILE A 8 3.45 -31.26 -53.66
CA ILE A 8 3.28 -30.16 -52.72
C ILE A 8 4.05 -30.55 -51.47
N THR A 9 5.20 -29.91 -51.23
CA THR A 9 5.81 -29.90 -49.90
C THR A 9 5.33 -28.66 -49.17
N LEU A 10 4.50 -28.90 -48.16
CA LEU A 10 3.92 -27.91 -47.26
C LEU A 10 5.04 -27.34 -46.39
N ILE A 11 5.52 -26.13 -46.71
CA ILE A 11 6.38 -25.37 -45.81
C ILE A 11 5.52 -24.95 -44.62
N HIS A 12 5.60 -25.69 -43.52
CA HIS A 12 5.07 -25.25 -42.25
C HIS A 12 5.88 -24.04 -41.80
N ALA A 13 5.31 -22.86 -41.96
CA ALA A 13 5.70 -21.68 -41.21
C ALA A 13 5.47 -21.98 -39.73
N LEU A 14 6.53 -22.34 -39.01
CA LEU A 14 6.52 -22.26 -37.55
C LEU A 14 6.56 -20.78 -37.18
N PRO A 15 5.63 -20.28 -36.36
CA PRO A 15 5.80 -18.95 -35.80
C PRO A 15 7.01 -19.00 -34.86
N PHE A 16 7.96 -18.10 -35.08
CA PHE A 16 8.99 -17.81 -34.09
C PHE A 16 8.28 -17.37 -32.82
N ALA A 17 8.23 -18.27 -31.82
CA ALA A 17 7.88 -17.92 -30.46
C ALA A 17 9.04 -17.08 -29.90
N ASP A 18 8.81 -15.78 -29.84
CA ASP A 18 9.70 -14.80 -29.24
C ASP A 18 9.76 -15.04 -27.72
N SER A 19 10.75 -15.85 -27.29
CA SER A 19 10.88 -16.38 -25.94
C SER A 19 11.75 -15.51 -25.01
N LYS A 20 12.00 -14.23 -25.38
CA LYS A 20 12.94 -13.38 -24.64
C LYS A 20 12.33 -12.37 -23.67
N ALA A 21 11.01 -12.22 -23.62
CA ALA A 21 10.35 -11.31 -22.68
C ALA A 21 9.98 -11.96 -21.33
N SER A 22 9.79 -13.28 -21.28
CA SER A 22 9.28 -14.00 -20.09
C SER A 22 10.27 -14.09 -18.92
N SER A 23 11.56 -14.31 -19.18
CA SER A 23 12.49 -14.72 -18.12
C SER A 23 12.83 -13.65 -17.07
N ASN A 24 12.85 -12.37 -17.45
CA ASN A 24 13.17 -11.29 -16.51
C ASN A 24 11.98 -10.96 -15.59
N GLU A 25 10.76 -11.00 -16.12
CA GLU A 25 9.55 -10.76 -15.35
C GLU A 25 9.29 -11.88 -14.34
N ASP A 26 9.52 -13.14 -14.75
CA ASP A 26 9.40 -14.31 -13.87
C ASP A 26 10.43 -14.29 -12.73
N VAL A 27 11.66 -13.87 -12.99
CA VAL A 27 12.72 -13.74 -11.96
C VAL A 27 12.40 -12.61 -10.98
N ILE A 28 11.93 -11.45 -11.48
CA ILE A 28 11.51 -10.32 -10.63
C ILE A 28 10.32 -10.72 -9.76
N LEU A 29 9.33 -11.40 -10.33
CA LEU A 29 8.16 -11.89 -9.61
C LEU A 29 8.54 -12.92 -8.53
N GLY A 30 9.42 -13.87 -8.86
CA GLY A 30 9.92 -14.85 -7.90
C GLY A 30 10.63 -14.20 -6.71
N ARG A 31 11.43 -13.15 -6.95
CA ARG A 31 12.14 -12.42 -5.89
C ARG A 31 11.17 -11.64 -5.00
N THR A 32 10.18 -10.96 -5.56
CA THR A 32 9.22 -10.17 -4.76
C THR A 32 8.31 -11.04 -3.90
N VAL A 33 7.89 -12.20 -4.41
CA VAL A 33 7.15 -13.21 -3.64
C VAL A 33 7.97 -13.65 -2.42
N LEU A 34 9.26 -13.96 -2.60
CA LEU A 34 10.15 -14.35 -1.53
C LEU A 34 10.37 -13.20 -0.53
N ASP A 35 10.62 -11.98 -1.01
CA ASP A 35 10.86 -10.81 -0.16
C ASP A 35 9.64 -10.49 0.72
N CYS A 36 8.44 -10.48 0.14
CA CYS A 36 7.19 -10.25 0.89
C CYS A 36 6.95 -11.35 1.93
N SER A 37 7.09 -12.62 1.53
CA SER A 37 6.86 -13.76 2.42
C SER A 37 7.89 -13.81 3.56
N ALA A 38 9.16 -13.57 3.26
CA ALA A 38 10.22 -13.50 4.27
C ALA A 38 9.97 -12.35 5.24
N TRP A 39 9.65 -11.16 4.74
CA TRP A 39 9.25 -10.04 5.61
C TRP A 39 8.07 -10.44 6.50
N TYR A 40 7.00 -11.00 5.95
CA TYR A 40 5.80 -11.38 6.69
C TYR A 40 6.10 -12.33 7.86
N LEU A 41 6.95 -13.34 7.64
CA LEU A 41 7.34 -14.31 8.66
C LEU A 41 8.16 -13.69 9.82
N THR A 42 8.82 -12.55 9.57
CA THR A 42 9.56 -11.82 10.62
C THR A 42 8.66 -10.87 11.42
N GLN A 43 7.44 -10.59 10.93
CA GLN A 43 6.55 -9.64 11.59
C GLN A 43 5.82 -10.25 12.78
N GLY A 44 5.86 -9.56 13.91
CA GLY A 44 5.10 -9.91 15.11
C GLY A 44 3.59 -9.71 14.99
N ASP A 45 2.91 -9.76 16.12
CA ASP A 45 1.46 -9.52 16.23
C ASP A 45 1.15 -8.02 15.99
N PRO A 46 0.38 -7.68 14.93
CA PRO A 46 0.02 -6.29 14.62
C PRO A 46 -0.80 -5.61 15.73
N ASN A 47 -1.51 -6.38 16.58
CA ASN A 47 -2.28 -5.82 17.68
C ASN A 47 -1.39 -5.10 18.70
N LYS A 48 -0.12 -5.48 18.82
CA LYS A 48 0.85 -4.77 19.67
C LYS A 48 1.16 -3.37 19.14
N LEU A 49 1.18 -3.18 17.82
CA LEU A 49 1.34 -1.86 17.22
C LEU A 49 0.07 -1.04 17.42
N LEU A 50 -1.09 -1.61 17.06
CA LEU A 50 -2.39 -0.95 17.21
C LEU A 50 -2.68 -0.51 18.65
N ALA A 51 -2.34 -1.34 19.65
CA ALA A 51 -2.55 -1.01 21.06
C ALA A 51 -1.72 0.20 21.53
N GLN A 52 -0.66 0.57 20.81
CA GLN A 52 0.19 1.73 21.09
C GLN A 52 -0.21 2.97 20.26
N THR A 53 -1.16 2.82 19.35
CA THR A 53 -1.66 3.92 18.54
C THR A 53 -2.92 4.52 19.12
N LEU A 54 -3.09 5.82 18.90
CA LEU A 54 -4.32 6.51 19.23
C LEU A 54 -5.40 6.21 18.17
N LYS A 55 -6.68 6.30 18.58
CA LYS A 55 -7.81 6.19 17.67
C LYS A 55 -8.25 7.58 17.22
N PRO A 56 -8.45 7.81 15.91
CA PRO A 56 -8.93 9.07 15.41
C PRO A 56 -10.45 9.19 15.58
N PRO A 57 -11.02 10.38 15.38
CA PRO A 57 -12.46 10.57 15.19
C PRO A 57 -13.02 9.70 14.06
N CYS A 58 -14.22 9.14 14.21
CA CYS A 58 -14.89 8.42 13.10
C CYS A 58 -15.37 9.35 11.97
N ARG A 59 -15.51 10.64 12.25
CA ARG A 59 -15.95 11.64 11.28
C ARG A 59 -15.24 12.97 11.53
N ILE A 60 -14.84 13.62 10.44
CA ILE A 60 -14.27 14.97 10.45
C ILE A 60 -15.10 15.92 9.58
N PRO A 61 -14.97 17.25 9.76
CA PRO A 61 -15.57 18.21 8.85
C PRO A 61 -15.06 18.02 7.42
N ALA A 62 -15.95 18.16 6.42
CA ALA A 62 -15.59 18.11 5.00
C ALA A 62 -14.62 19.22 4.56
N SER A 63 -14.32 20.19 5.44
CA SER A 63 -13.29 21.20 5.24
C SER A 63 -11.87 20.70 5.48
N PHE A 64 -11.68 19.49 6.02
CA PHE A 64 -10.37 18.89 6.33
C PHE A 64 -9.44 19.85 7.11
N PRO A 65 -9.70 20.06 8.42
CA PRO A 65 -8.87 20.94 9.24
C PRO A 65 -7.39 20.49 9.26
N THR A 66 -6.46 21.41 9.45
CA THR A 66 -5.02 21.09 9.42
C THR A 66 -4.54 20.26 10.63
N VAL A 67 -5.34 20.24 11.70
CA VAL A 67 -5.08 19.51 12.94
C VAL A 67 -6.41 18.95 13.44
N LEU A 68 -6.40 17.72 13.97
CA LEU A 68 -7.50 17.18 14.76
C LEU A 68 -7.12 17.15 16.23
N ARG A 69 -8.12 16.92 17.08
CA ARG A 69 -7.95 16.64 18.51
C ARG A 69 -6.84 15.62 18.75
N ASP A 70 -6.18 15.71 19.90
CA ASP A 70 -5.13 14.78 20.35
C ASP A 70 -3.88 14.74 19.45
N GLY A 71 -3.61 15.82 18.72
CA GLY A 71 -2.32 16.00 18.03
C GLY A 71 -2.20 15.28 16.69
N TRP A 72 -3.31 14.85 16.08
CA TRP A 72 -3.29 14.35 14.71
C TRP A 72 -3.05 15.49 13.73
N SER A 73 -2.07 15.33 12.84
CA SER A 73 -1.71 16.32 11.83
C SER A 73 -1.90 15.76 10.42
N VAL A 74 -2.13 16.63 9.43
CA VAL A 74 -2.26 16.24 8.02
C VAL A 74 -1.07 15.39 7.57
N ASP A 75 -1.36 14.30 6.84
CA ASP A 75 -0.36 13.53 6.12
C ASP A 75 0.04 14.30 4.83
N PRO A 76 1.29 14.77 4.69
CA PRO A 76 1.70 15.54 3.52
C PRO A 76 1.59 14.77 2.20
N GLU A 77 1.61 13.43 2.23
CA GLU A 77 1.49 12.53 1.07
C GLU A 77 0.04 12.21 0.70
N CYS A 78 -0.92 12.55 1.58
CA CYS A 78 -2.35 12.41 1.35
C CYS A 78 -3.11 13.61 1.94
N ASP A 79 -2.80 14.79 1.42
CA ASP A 79 -3.38 16.06 1.85
C ASP A 79 -4.58 16.42 0.96
N ALA A 80 -5.76 16.61 1.58
CA ALA A 80 -6.98 16.99 0.87
C ALA A 80 -6.83 18.28 0.05
N ALA A 81 -6.01 19.24 0.49
CA ALA A 81 -5.75 20.48 -0.23
C ALA A 81 -4.93 20.27 -1.52
N LYS A 82 -4.25 19.12 -1.66
CA LYS A 82 -3.41 18.78 -2.83
C LYS A 82 -4.10 17.83 -3.82
N GLN A 83 -5.38 17.54 -3.61
CA GLN A 83 -6.18 16.72 -4.52
C GLN A 83 -6.23 17.35 -5.93
N PRO A 84 -6.28 16.54 -7.02
CA PRO A 84 -6.36 15.07 -7.04
C PRO A 84 -4.99 14.36 -7.05
N LYS A 85 -3.87 15.08 -6.95
CA LYS A 85 -2.51 14.54 -7.17
C LYS A 85 -1.83 14.10 -5.87
N THR A 86 -2.55 13.40 -5.00
CA THR A 86 -2.10 12.97 -3.67
C THR A 86 -2.70 11.60 -3.33
N CYS A 87 -2.38 11.02 -2.17
CA CYS A 87 -2.94 9.74 -1.70
C CYS A 87 -2.59 8.51 -2.57
N GLN A 88 -1.38 8.45 -3.14
CA GLN A 88 -0.98 7.37 -4.06
C GLN A 88 -1.04 5.95 -3.45
N TYR A 89 -0.86 5.88 -2.12
CA TYR A 89 -0.91 4.63 -1.35
C TYR A 89 -2.33 4.29 -0.83
N HIS A 90 -3.26 5.26 -0.84
CA HIS A 90 -4.60 5.15 -0.24
C HIS A 90 -5.68 5.45 -1.28
N LYS A 91 -5.79 4.58 -2.29
CA LYS A 91 -6.76 4.76 -3.38
C LYS A 91 -8.19 4.76 -2.82
N GLY A 92 -8.85 5.93 -2.83
CA GLY A 92 -10.19 6.13 -2.29
C GLY A 92 -10.23 7.14 -1.13
N ALA A 93 -9.09 7.40 -0.49
CA ALA A 93 -8.97 8.48 0.49
C ALA A 93 -8.98 9.86 -0.19
N TYR A 94 -9.60 10.82 0.48
CA TYR A 94 -9.55 12.23 0.10
C TYR A 94 -8.52 13.01 0.94
N GLY A 95 -8.32 12.61 2.19
CA GLY A 95 -7.22 13.12 3.01
C GLY A 95 -6.94 12.20 4.20
N CYS A 96 -5.69 12.18 4.65
CA CYS A 96 -5.27 11.41 5.81
C CYS A 96 -4.57 12.29 6.85
N TYR A 97 -4.52 11.76 8.07
CA TYR A 97 -3.86 12.35 9.21
C TYR A 97 -2.93 11.31 9.83
N ARG A 98 -1.82 11.77 10.39
CA ARG A 98 -0.88 10.94 11.13
C ARG A 98 -0.84 11.36 12.58
N HIS A 99 -0.54 10.39 13.43
CA HIS A 99 -0.29 10.59 14.84
C HIS A 99 0.84 9.67 15.29
N ALA A 100 1.69 10.17 16.19
CA ALA A 100 2.72 9.41 16.86
C ALA A 100 2.54 9.57 18.37
N PHE A 101 2.45 8.46 19.11
CA PHE A 101 2.33 8.53 20.57
C PHE A 101 3.64 8.99 21.24
N LYS A 102 4.76 8.75 20.58
CA LYS A 102 6.11 9.14 21.01
C LYS A 102 6.91 9.56 19.78
N GLU A 103 8.07 10.17 20.03
CA GLU A 103 9.02 10.53 18.97
C GLU A 103 9.44 9.29 18.15
N THR A 104 9.51 8.11 18.75
CA THR A 104 9.87 6.87 18.05
C THR A 104 8.89 5.74 18.35
N GLY A 105 8.84 4.75 17.45
CA GLY A 105 7.95 3.61 17.55
C GLY A 105 6.68 3.76 16.70
N PRO A 106 5.61 3.01 17.03
CA PRO A 106 4.47 2.87 16.14
C PRO A 106 3.73 4.19 15.86
N GLY A 107 3.39 4.39 14.60
CA GLY A 107 2.56 5.51 14.13
C GLY A 107 1.17 5.03 13.76
N ALA A 108 0.20 5.95 13.79
CA ALA A 108 -1.12 5.71 13.24
C ALA A 108 -1.39 6.64 12.07
N GLN A 109 -2.03 6.11 11.04
CA GLN A 109 -2.52 6.86 9.90
C GLN A 109 -4.04 6.66 9.78
N ALA A 110 -4.78 7.77 9.74
CA ALA A 110 -6.22 7.80 9.65
C ALA A 110 -6.65 8.47 8.36
N CYS A 111 -7.35 7.74 7.49
CA CYS A 111 -7.77 8.24 6.19
C CYS A 111 -9.29 8.39 6.13
N TYR A 112 -9.73 9.42 5.42
CA TYR A 112 -11.13 9.80 5.32
C TYR A 112 -11.53 9.95 3.85
N ASP A 113 -12.77 9.61 3.55
CA ASP A 113 -13.37 9.89 2.25
C ASP A 113 -13.69 11.38 2.09
N LYS A 114 -14.16 11.79 0.91
CA LYS A 114 -14.49 13.19 0.62
C LYS A 114 -15.57 13.80 1.54
N SER A 115 -16.40 12.97 2.16
CA SER A 115 -17.42 13.41 3.12
C SER A 115 -16.90 13.55 4.56
N GLY A 116 -15.62 13.23 4.78
CA GLY A 116 -14.99 13.21 6.10
C GLY A 116 -15.31 11.94 6.89
N GLN A 117 -15.75 10.86 6.25
CA GLN A 117 -16.01 9.58 6.92
C GLN A 117 -14.73 8.75 6.99
N PHE A 118 -14.42 8.21 8.18
CA PHE A 118 -13.26 7.34 8.37
C PHE A 118 -13.38 6.08 7.49
N ILE A 119 -12.29 5.69 6.85
CA ILE A 119 -12.19 4.49 6.01
C ILE A 119 -11.47 3.41 6.81
N ASP A 120 -12.15 2.30 7.06
CA ASP A 120 -11.64 1.14 7.82
C ASP A 120 -11.19 -0.04 6.93
N ASP A 121 -11.48 0.03 5.63
CA ASP A 121 -11.13 -0.97 4.63
C ASP A 121 -9.89 -0.54 3.82
N VAL A 122 -8.79 -1.27 3.98
CA VAL A 122 -7.52 -1.04 3.26
C VAL A 122 -7.68 -1.07 1.74
N TRP A 123 -8.64 -1.85 1.23
CA TRP A 123 -8.94 -1.93 -0.20
C TRP A 123 -9.75 -0.75 -0.72
N LYS A 124 -10.28 0.09 0.19
CA LYS A 124 -10.98 1.36 -0.11
C LYS A 124 -10.15 2.59 0.26
N GLY A 125 -8.89 2.41 0.63
CA GLY A 125 -7.97 3.51 0.95
C GLY A 125 -7.89 3.85 2.44
N ALA A 126 -8.12 2.89 3.35
CA ALA A 126 -7.81 3.11 4.76
C ALA A 126 -6.31 3.42 4.96
N GLY A 127 -6.02 4.18 6.01
CA GLY A 127 -4.66 4.33 6.53
C GLY A 127 -4.28 3.11 7.35
N THR A 128 -3.00 2.76 7.36
CA THR A 128 -2.49 1.60 8.09
C THR A 128 -1.76 2.02 9.36
N VAL A 129 -1.59 1.10 10.30
CA VAL A 129 -0.60 1.29 11.37
C VAL A 129 0.81 1.30 10.77
N ASP A 130 1.67 2.20 11.23
CA ASP A 130 3.10 2.22 10.89
C ASP A 130 3.87 1.51 12.01
N ALA A 131 4.85 0.66 11.67
CA ALA A 131 5.75 0.11 12.69
C ALA A 131 6.70 1.20 13.23
N GLN A 132 7.07 2.15 12.39
CA GLN A 132 7.82 3.35 12.76
C GLN A 132 7.10 4.57 12.23
N THR A 133 6.82 5.53 13.11
CA THR A 133 6.22 6.80 12.69
C THR A 133 7.15 7.55 11.73
N PRO A 134 6.63 8.11 10.61
CA PRO A 134 7.40 9.03 9.78
C PRO A 134 7.46 10.45 10.35
N LEU A 135 6.79 10.73 11.48
CA LEU A 135 6.79 12.05 12.09
C LEU A 135 8.11 12.26 12.85
N GLY A 136 8.95 13.16 12.34
CA GLY A 136 10.22 13.51 12.97
C GLY A 136 11.31 13.88 11.96
N ASP A 137 12.56 13.63 12.36
CA ASP A 137 13.77 13.83 11.58
C ASP A 137 13.94 12.81 10.44
N GLY A 138 15.05 12.93 9.71
CA GLY A 138 15.36 12.06 8.57
C GLY A 138 15.64 10.60 8.96
N VAL A 139 16.08 10.33 10.19
CA VAL A 139 16.32 8.96 10.69
C VAL A 139 14.98 8.25 10.89
N GLN A 140 14.00 8.93 11.49
CA GLN A 140 12.64 8.40 11.65
C GLN A 140 11.97 8.13 10.29
N GLN A 141 12.10 9.05 9.35
CA GLN A 141 11.59 8.86 7.98
C GLN A 141 12.26 7.66 7.28
N ALA A 142 13.57 7.49 7.42
CA ALA A 142 14.28 6.35 6.86
C ALA A 142 13.86 5.02 7.52
N ALA A 143 13.66 5.02 8.83
CA ALA A 143 13.18 3.84 9.56
C ALA A 143 11.77 3.43 9.10
N HIS A 144 10.85 4.39 8.95
CA HIS A 144 9.53 4.17 8.36
C HIS A 144 9.63 3.61 6.93
N PHE A 145 10.47 4.22 6.09
CA PHE A 145 10.64 3.78 4.71
C PHE A 145 11.04 2.29 4.64
N VAL A 146 12.02 1.88 5.43
CA VAL A 146 12.48 0.47 5.46
C VAL A 146 11.43 -0.46 6.10
N ALA A 147 10.80 -0.04 7.19
CA ALA A 147 9.90 -0.89 7.96
C ALA A 147 8.50 -1.07 7.36
N ASP A 148 8.04 -0.08 6.59
CA ASP A 148 6.65 0.01 6.12
C ASP A 148 6.56 0.21 4.59
N VAL A 149 7.35 1.12 4.01
CA VAL A 149 7.23 1.44 2.56
C VAL A 149 7.86 0.36 1.67
N VAL A 150 9.10 -0.06 1.94
CA VAL A 150 9.78 -1.14 1.20
C VAL A 150 8.93 -2.42 1.15
N PRO A 151 8.43 -2.96 2.28
CA PRO A 151 7.59 -4.15 2.24
C PRO A 151 6.26 -3.92 1.52
N PHE A 152 5.67 -2.72 1.60
CA PHE A 152 4.50 -2.40 0.78
C PHE A 152 4.82 -2.54 -0.72
N TYR A 153 5.99 -2.07 -1.18
CA TYR A 153 6.37 -2.24 -2.59
C TYR A 153 6.58 -3.70 -2.98
N SER A 154 7.28 -4.47 -2.14
CA SER A 154 7.52 -5.89 -2.35
C SER A 154 6.23 -6.72 -2.36
N CYS A 155 5.24 -6.34 -1.54
CA CYS A 155 3.98 -7.08 -1.42
C CYS A 155 2.86 -6.61 -2.35
N CYS A 156 2.79 -5.30 -2.68
CA CYS A 156 1.60 -4.70 -3.29
C CYS A 156 1.83 -4.01 -4.66
N LYS A 157 3.03 -3.47 -4.94
CA LYS A 157 3.25 -2.64 -6.15
C LYS A 157 3.95 -3.35 -7.29
N ILE A 158 4.85 -4.29 -7.00
CA ILE A 158 5.64 -4.98 -8.05
C ILE A 158 4.85 -6.16 -8.64
N THR A 159 3.80 -6.62 -7.96
CA THR A 159 2.92 -7.68 -8.46
C THR A 159 1.79 -7.10 -9.31
N PHE A 160 2.01 -6.98 -10.62
CA PHE A 160 0.94 -6.63 -11.56
C PHE A 160 -0.21 -7.66 -11.61
N ILE A 161 -0.03 -8.85 -11.01
CA ILE A 161 -0.93 -10.00 -11.19
C ILE A 161 -1.47 -10.62 -9.88
N TYR A 162 -0.98 -10.25 -8.69
CA TYR A 162 -1.39 -10.94 -7.45
C TYR A 162 -1.77 -10.01 -6.30
N ASN A 163 -3.08 -9.82 -6.12
CA ASN A 163 -3.71 -9.28 -4.91
C ASN A 163 -3.35 -10.03 -3.59
N PRO A 164 -3.12 -11.36 -3.54
CA PRO A 164 -2.97 -12.05 -2.25
C PRO A 164 -1.70 -11.70 -1.46
N LEU A 165 -0.58 -11.30 -2.08
CA LEU A 165 0.60 -10.89 -1.31
C LEU A 165 0.37 -9.56 -0.58
N CYS A 166 -0.45 -8.68 -1.14
CA CYS A 166 -0.80 -7.45 -0.47
C CYS A 166 -1.69 -7.70 0.76
N ASN A 167 -2.46 -8.80 0.80
CA ASN A 167 -3.13 -9.23 2.03
C ASN A 167 -2.13 -9.57 3.14
N LEU A 168 -0.97 -10.17 2.83
CA LEU A 168 0.08 -10.42 3.83
C LEU A 168 0.60 -9.11 4.43
N TYR A 169 0.78 -8.08 3.60
CA TYR A 169 1.12 -6.75 4.08
C TYR A 169 0.06 -6.20 5.03
N TYR A 170 -1.20 -6.17 4.59
CA TYR A 170 -2.29 -5.62 5.40
C TYR A 170 -2.62 -6.44 6.64
N GLU A 171 -2.29 -7.72 6.68
CA GLU A 171 -2.40 -8.51 7.92
C GLU A 171 -1.41 -8.00 8.98
N LYS A 172 -0.20 -7.59 8.56
CA LYS A 172 0.84 -7.09 9.48
C LYS A 172 0.82 -5.57 9.66
N ARG A 173 0.13 -4.85 8.77
CA ARG A 173 -0.12 -3.41 8.80
C ARG A 173 -1.60 -3.14 8.55
N PRO A 174 -2.49 -3.58 9.46
CA PRO A 174 -3.93 -3.41 9.28
C PRO A 174 -4.35 -1.94 9.40
N ALA A 175 -5.56 -1.66 8.94
CA ALA A 175 -6.23 -0.41 9.25
C ALA A 175 -6.47 -0.27 10.76
N GLY A 176 -6.38 0.98 11.23
CA GLY A 176 -6.78 1.33 12.58
C GLY A 176 -8.30 1.24 12.79
N LYS A 177 -8.73 1.57 14.01
CA LYS A 177 -10.14 1.79 14.33
C LYS A 177 -10.33 3.23 14.75
N CYS A 178 -11.45 3.82 14.36
CA CYS A 178 -11.86 5.12 14.85
C CYS A 178 -12.63 5.01 16.17
N GLU A 179 -12.89 6.16 16.80
CA GLU A 179 -13.80 6.30 17.91
C GLU A 179 -14.78 7.47 17.71
N ASN A 180 -15.98 7.35 18.29
CA ASN A 180 -17.02 8.38 18.20
C ASN A 180 -16.72 9.55 19.13
N LYS A 181 -15.73 10.36 18.77
CA LYS A 181 -15.35 11.60 19.44
C LYS A 181 -15.45 12.80 18.49
N PRO A 182 -15.66 14.02 19.01
CA PRO A 182 -15.59 15.23 18.19
C PRO A 182 -14.20 15.38 17.57
N ALA A 183 -14.16 15.82 16.31
CA ALA A 183 -12.92 15.96 15.55
C ALA A 183 -11.98 17.06 16.07
N ILE A 184 -12.56 18.08 16.71
CA ILE A 184 -11.89 19.25 17.29
C ILE A 184 -12.40 19.38 18.73
#